data_AF-A0A954SGM5-F1
#
_entry.id   AF-A0A954SGM5-F1
#
_cell.length_a   1.000
_cell.length_b   1.000
_cell.length_c   1.000
_cell.angle_alpha   90.00
_cell.angle_beta   90.00
_cell.angle_gamma   90.00
#
_symmetry.space_group_name_H-M   'P 1'
#
loop_
_entity.id
_entity.type
_entity.pdbx_description
1 polymer ?
#
loop_
_entity_poly.entity_id
_entity_poly.type
_entity_poly.pdbx_seq_one_letter_code
_entity_poly.pdbx_strand_id
1 'polypeptide(L)'
;VLSQTYQQSALHENPAAEELDPGNQLLWRAPLKRLTAEQIRDTFLAATGELEQASGGAPQDAGGSRRRSIYTKVQRNRPDALLSALDFPDRIYSTGERNVTTTPNQALLLMNSDSLIKRAEALARRIDKEVSGPIDSKIRHACRLLFGRDPDRTELELLTAFVHKNSTDTSPSEILLTKIPDTTLQGVAIGDKEGDPLELADHSDLPSEDFTIEAVVRLESLYPDASVRSIVSQWDGTTSHIGWSLGVTSEKSRYTPRNLIVQLIGQTESGALSYEVIPSGLLLELNRPYRVSVSINIGDTSETGVLFRVVDLTTQEERTAFQKHLVTSGYHSDRPLVIGGRAQNSRMRWDGQLADIRITNTALPLDQLILPVSERSTVPQAHWSFQDADRPLTDNVHGWTLSPAGADNLNPAMVDLCHVLLNSNELLYID
;
A
#
# COMPACT_ATOMS: atom_id res chain seq x y z
N VAL A 1 14.65 -27.24 -34.54
CA VAL A 1 14.36 -25.86 -34.10
C VAL A 1 15.08 -24.81 -34.98
N LEU A 2 15.71 -25.18 -36.11
CA LEU A 2 16.42 -24.26 -37.02
C LEU A 2 15.88 -24.29 -38.46
N SER A 3 14.74 -24.93 -38.71
CA SER A 3 14.15 -24.89 -40.06
C SER A 3 13.55 -23.51 -40.31
N GLN A 4 13.66 -23.02 -41.55
CA GLN A 4 13.09 -21.73 -41.96
C GLN A 4 11.59 -21.66 -41.66
N THR A 5 10.86 -22.78 -41.82
CA THR A 5 9.42 -22.90 -41.47
C THR A 5 9.14 -22.69 -39.99
N TYR A 6 10.04 -23.13 -39.09
CA TYR A 6 9.86 -22.95 -37.64
C TYR A 6 10.25 -21.54 -37.17
N GLN A 7 10.91 -20.75 -38.03
CA GLN A 7 11.33 -19.37 -37.76
C GLN A 7 10.48 -18.34 -38.53
N GLN A 8 9.42 -18.79 -39.22
CA GLN A 8 8.47 -17.88 -39.87
C GLN A 8 7.75 -17.07 -38.79
N SER A 9 7.45 -15.80 -39.10
CA SER A 9 6.57 -14.99 -38.26
C SER A 9 5.14 -15.03 -38.80
N ALA A 10 4.17 -14.80 -37.92
CA ALA A 10 2.78 -14.52 -38.28
C ALA A 10 2.62 -13.13 -38.93
N LEU A 11 3.54 -12.21 -38.64
CA LEU A 11 3.65 -10.91 -39.29
C LEU A 11 4.45 -11.08 -40.59
N HIS A 12 3.72 -11.33 -41.67
CA HIS A 12 4.30 -11.50 -43.01
C HIS A 12 3.49 -10.70 -44.03
N GLU A 13 4.05 -9.60 -44.54
CA GLU A 13 3.38 -8.76 -45.52
C GLU A 13 3.46 -9.38 -46.92
N ASN A 14 2.47 -10.19 -47.26
CA ASN A 14 2.30 -10.73 -48.61
C ASN A 14 0.82 -10.60 -49.03
N PRO A 15 0.41 -9.45 -49.59
CA PRO A 15 -0.99 -9.19 -49.95
C PRO A 15 -1.57 -10.23 -50.91
N ALA A 16 -0.76 -10.76 -51.83
CA ALA A 16 -1.20 -11.79 -52.76
C ALA A 16 -1.48 -13.13 -52.06
N ALA A 17 -0.66 -13.50 -51.07
CA ALA A 17 -0.89 -14.71 -50.28
C ALA A 17 -2.08 -14.56 -49.32
N GLU A 18 -2.28 -13.38 -48.71
CA GLU A 18 -3.45 -13.09 -47.87
C GLU A 18 -4.76 -13.12 -48.69
N GLU A 19 -4.75 -12.68 -49.95
CA GLU A 19 -5.91 -12.76 -50.84
C GLU A 19 -6.22 -14.21 -51.27
N LEU A 20 -5.18 -15.00 -51.54
CA LEU A 20 -5.32 -16.39 -52.04
C LEU A 20 -5.58 -17.42 -50.93
N ASP A 21 -5.00 -17.24 -49.75
CA ASP A 21 -5.11 -18.13 -48.59
C ASP A 21 -5.21 -17.32 -47.28
N PRO A 22 -6.33 -16.60 -47.05
CA PRO A 22 -6.54 -15.82 -45.83
C PRO A 22 -6.58 -16.70 -44.57
N GLY A 23 -6.93 -17.98 -44.72
CA GLY A 23 -6.98 -18.95 -43.62
C GLY A 23 -5.62 -19.53 -43.24
N ASN A 24 -4.55 -19.17 -43.96
CA ASN A 24 -3.19 -19.72 -43.77
C ASN A 24 -3.14 -21.26 -43.80
N GLN A 25 -3.96 -21.91 -44.64
CA GLN A 25 -3.99 -23.37 -44.77
C GLN A 25 -2.71 -23.94 -45.39
N LEU A 26 -2.06 -23.16 -46.25
CA LEU A 26 -0.81 -23.51 -46.92
C LEU A 26 0.43 -23.12 -46.09
N LEU A 27 0.23 -22.59 -44.87
CA LEU A 27 1.29 -22.20 -43.93
C LEU A 27 2.32 -21.24 -44.55
N TRP A 28 1.83 -20.25 -45.31
CA TRP A 28 2.70 -19.23 -45.90
C TRP A 28 3.22 -18.23 -44.84
N ARG A 29 2.60 -18.19 -43.66
CA ARG A 29 3.07 -17.53 -42.43
C ARG A 29 2.92 -18.44 -41.22
N ALA A 30 3.54 -18.09 -40.09
CA ALA A 30 3.37 -18.88 -38.86
C ALA A 30 1.94 -18.74 -38.30
N PRO A 31 1.32 -19.84 -37.82
CA PRO A 31 -0.01 -19.79 -37.23
C PRO A 31 0.03 -19.20 -35.82
N LEU A 32 -0.72 -18.12 -35.60
CA LEU A 32 -0.89 -17.56 -34.26
C LEU A 32 -1.54 -18.56 -33.32
N LYS A 33 -0.90 -18.80 -32.18
CA LYS A 33 -1.39 -19.69 -31.13
C LYS A 33 -1.61 -18.90 -29.85
N ARG A 34 -2.87 -18.83 -29.40
CA ARG A 34 -3.18 -18.29 -28.08
C ARG A 34 -2.64 -19.21 -26.99
N LEU A 35 -2.01 -18.63 -25.97
CA LEU A 35 -1.68 -19.33 -24.74
C LEU A 35 -2.94 -19.88 -24.05
N THR A 36 -2.80 -21.02 -23.38
CA THR A 36 -3.90 -21.56 -22.56
C THR A 36 -4.07 -20.75 -21.27
N ALA A 37 -5.23 -20.87 -20.62
CA ALA A 37 -5.49 -20.20 -19.34
C ALA A 37 -4.35 -20.37 -18.31
N GLU A 38 -3.83 -21.60 -18.19
CA GLU A 38 -2.74 -21.92 -17.27
C GLU A 38 -1.43 -21.24 -17.64
N GLN A 39 -1.12 -21.21 -18.95
CA GLN A 39 0.06 -20.54 -19.48
C GLN A 39 -0.05 -19.04 -19.28
N ILE A 40 -1.20 -18.43 -19.55
CA ILE A 40 -1.42 -16.99 -19.33
C ILE A 40 -1.20 -16.63 -17.85
N ARG A 41 -1.82 -17.38 -16.93
CA ARG A 41 -1.63 -17.15 -15.48
C ARG A 41 -0.15 -17.30 -15.08
N ASP A 42 0.51 -18.34 -15.56
CA ASP A 42 1.92 -18.61 -15.23
C ASP A 42 2.86 -17.56 -15.84
N THR A 43 2.56 -17.07 -17.06
CA THR A 43 3.27 -15.97 -17.72
C THR A 43 3.18 -14.70 -16.89
N PHE A 44 2.00 -14.35 -16.38
CA PHE A 44 1.85 -13.17 -15.51
C PHE A 44 2.70 -13.29 -14.24
N LEU A 45 2.69 -14.45 -13.57
CA LEU A 45 3.51 -14.70 -12.39
C LEU A 45 5.02 -14.68 -12.71
N ALA A 46 5.41 -15.22 -13.86
CA ALA A 46 6.80 -15.25 -14.29
C ALA A 46 7.32 -13.83 -14.63
N ALA A 47 6.51 -13.05 -15.33
CA ALA A 47 6.82 -11.66 -15.71
C ALA A 47 6.95 -10.76 -14.47
N THR A 48 6.08 -10.91 -13.47
CA THR A 48 6.17 -10.15 -12.21
C THR A 48 7.25 -10.65 -11.25
N GLY A 49 7.88 -11.79 -11.55
CA GLY A 49 8.87 -12.41 -10.67
C GLY A 49 8.27 -13.08 -9.43
N GLU A 50 6.95 -13.24 -9.40
CA GLU A 50 6.22 -13.86 -8.29
C GLU A 50 6.13 -15.39 -8.41
N LEU A 51 6.48 -15.96 -9.57
CA LEU A 51 6.35 -17.40 -9.80
C LEU A 51 7.29 -18.22 -8.89
N GLU A 52 6.71 -18.99 -7.99
CA GLU A 52 7.42 -19.96 -7.16
C GLU A 52 7.71 -21.24 -7.95
N GLN A 53 9.01 -21.56 -8.11
CA GLN A 53 9.47 -22.72 -8.90
C GLN A 53 9.53 -24.04 -8.11
N ALA A 54 9.05 -24.06 -6.86
CA ALA A 54 9.04 -25.28 -6.04
C ALA A 54 8.24 -26.41 -6.72
N SER A 55 8.80 -27.61 -6.74
CA SER A 55 8.17 -28.81 -7.33
C SER A 55 7.49 -29.66 -6.26
N GLY A 56 6.31 -30.23 -6.57
CA GLY A 56 5.58 -31.16 -5.69
C GLY A 56 4.85 -30.50 -4.52
N GLY A 57 4.41 -31.27 -3.52
CA GLY A 57 3.68 -30.75 -2.35
C GLY A 57 2.17 -30.57 -2.55
N ALA A 58 1.49 -30.08 -1.52
CA ALA A 58 0.04 -29.97 -1.51
C ALA A 58 -0.47 -28.89 -2.49
N PRO A 59 -1.61 -29.13 -3.16
CA PRO A 59 -2.18 -28.16 -4.08
C PRO A 59 -2.72 -26.92 -3.35
N GLN A 60 -2.64 -25.75 -3.99
CA GLN A 60 -3.08 -24.46 -3.44
C GLN A 60 -4.24 -23.85 -4.22
N ASP A 61 -5.04 -22.98 -3.61
CA ASP A 61 -6.12 -22.29 -4.32
C ASP A 61 -5.56 -21.29 -5.36
N ALA A 62 -6.06 -21.34 -6.60
CA ALA A 62 -5.48 -20.59 -7.73
C ALA A 62 -5.49 -19.07 -7.51
N GLY A 63 -6.56 -18.54 -6.90
CA GLY A 63 -6.80 -17.10 -6.68
C GLY A 63 -5.86 -16.39 -5.71
N GLY A 64 -4.88 -17.09 -5.14
CA GLY A 64 -3.82 -16.49 -4.32
C GLY A 64 -2.49 -17.25 -4.38
N SER A 65 -2.42 -18.34 -5.15
CA SER A 65 -1.20 -19.12 -5.28
C SER A 65 -0.22 -18.43 -6.22
N ARG A 66 1.05 -18.42 -5.81
CA ARG A 66 2.21 -18.01 -6.61
C ARG A 66 2.86 -19.17 -7.35
N ARG A 67 2.35 -20.38 -7.20
CA ARG A 67 2.88 -21.57 -7.85
C ARG A 67 2.33 -21.72 -9.27
N ARG A 68 3.04 -22.49 -10.09
CA ARG A 68 2.59 -22.89 -11.43
C ARG A 68 1.18 -23.46 -11.38
N SER A 69 0.38 -23.17 -12.40
CA SER A 69 -1.03 -23.55 -12.52
C SER A 69 -1.26 -25.06 -12.32
N ILE A 70 -0.30 -25.90 -12.67
CA ILE A 70 -0.33 -27.36 -12.45
C ILE A 70 -0.42 -27.77 -10.96
N TYR A 71 0.02 -26.90 -10.03
CA TYR A 71 -0.05 -27.12 -8.59
C TYR A 71 -1.28 -26.47 -7.93
N THR A 72 -2.20 -25.94 -8.74
CA THR A 72 -3.43 -25.33 -8.23
C THR A 72 -4.53 -26.36 -8.02
N LYS A 73 -5.40 -26.13 -7.03
CA LYS A 73 -6.56 -26.97 -6.75
C LYS A 73 -7.58 -26.80 -7.86
N VAL A 74 -8.05 -27.94 -8.37
CA VAL A 74 -9.10 -28.04 -9.39
C VAL A 74 -10.43 -28.32 -8.66
N GLN A 75 -11.22 -27.27 -8.39
CA GLN A 75 -12.50 -27.38 -7.69
C GLN A 75 -13.68 -27.30 -8.66
N ARG A 76 -14.55 -28.33 -8.69
CA ARG A 76 -15.70 -28.37 -9.62
C ARG A 76 -16.69 -27.21 -9.39
N ASN A 77 -17.07 -26.97 -8.14
CA ASN A 77 -18.15 -26.05 -7.77
C ASN A 77 -17.68 -24.59 -7.51
N ARG A 78 -16.38 -24.33 -7.62
CA ARG A 78 -15.80 -23.00 -7.36
C ARG A 78 -14.66 -22.72 -8.34
N PRO A 79 -14.99 -22.31 -9.59
CA PRO A 79 -13.98 -21.92 -10.56
C PRO A 79 -13.13 -20.76 -10.08
N ASP A 80 -11.85 -20.75 -10.44
CA ASP A 80 -11.09 -19.52 -10.48
C ASP A 80 -11.59 -18.63 -11.63
N ALA A 81 -11.80 -17.35 -11.35
CA ALA A 81 -12.42 -16.42 -12.30
C ALA A 81 -11.56 -16.22 -13.57
N LEU A 82 -10.25 -16.08 -13.41
CA LEU A 82 -9.33 -15.87 -14.53
C LEU A 82 -9.23 -17.12 -15.40
N LEU A 83 -9.01 -18.29 -14.77
CA LEU A 83 -8.93 -19.55 -15.50
C LEU A 83 -10.24 -19.85 -16.23
N SER A 84 -11.38 -19.66 -15.57
CA SER A 84 -12.69 -19.91 -16.15
C SER A 84 -12.98 -19.00 -17.35
N ALA A 85 -12.56 -17.73 -17.28
CA ALA A 85 -12.77 -16.80 -18.39
C ALA A 85 -11.92 -17.15 -19.60
N LEU A 86 -10.71 -17.69 -19.42
CA LEU A 86 -9.75 -17.99 -20.49
C LEU A 86 -9.87 -19.43 -21.03
N ASP A 87 -11.09 -19.97 -21.06
CA ASP A 87 -11.42 -21.29 -21.61
C ASP A 87 -10.70 -22.47 -20.93
N PHE A 88 -10.41 -22.38 -19.62
CA PHE A 88 -9.93 -23.54 -18.88
C PHE A 88 -10.97 -24.68 -18.99
N PRO A 89 -10.55 -25.94 -19.26
CA PRO A 89 -11.47 -27.04 -19.52
C PRO A 89 -12.54 -27.23 -18.44
N ASP A 90 -13.74 -27.60 -18.88
CA ASP A 90 -14.84 -27.94 -17.97
C ASP A 90 -14.40 -29.09 -17.06
N ARG A 91 -14.69 -28.96 -15.77
CA ARG A 91 -14.32 -29.93 -14.72
C ARG A 91 -15.41 -30.97 -14.45
N ILE A 92 -16.53 -30.88 -15.17
CA ILE A 92 -17.72 -31.74 -15.07
C ILE A 92 -17.76 -32.70 -16.26
N TYR A 93 -17.59 -32.20 -17.47
CA TYR A 93 -17.66 -32.99 -18.70
C TYR A 93 -16.27 -33.25 -19.29
N SER A 94 -16.12 -34.39 -19.96
CA SER A 94 -14.90 -34.70 -20.70
C SER A 94 -14.72 -33.72 -21.86
N THR A 95 -13.54 -33.12 -21.96
CA THR A 95 -13.19 -32.14 -23.01
C THR A 95 -12.08 -32.75 -23.87
N GLY A 96 -12.44 -33.24 -25.06
CA GLY A 96 -11.50 -33.88 -26.00
C GLY A 96 -10.59 -32.89 -26.74
N GLU A 97 -11.06 -31.65 -26.91
CA GLU A 97 -10.32 -30.55 -27.52
C GLU A 97 -10.59 -29.28 -26.72
N ARG A 98 -9.55 -28.47 -26.49
CA ARG A 98 -9.68 -27.23 -25.73
C ARG A 98 -10.27 -26.14 -26.61
N ASN A 99 -11.33 -25.50 -26.14
CA ASN A 99 -11.85 -24.31 -26.79
C ASN A 99 -10.85 -23.15 -26.64
N VAL A 100 -10.76 -22.33 -27.68
CA VAL A 100 -10.00 -21.08 -27.66
C VAL A 100 -10.94 -20.01 -28.17
N THR A 101 -11.51 -19.24 -27.25
CA THR A 101 -12.39 -18.13 -27.60
C THR A 101 -11.65 -16.82 -27.42
N THR A 102 -12.02 -15.82 -28.21
CA THR A 102 -11.56 -14.44 -28.04
C THR A 102 -12.81 -13.59 -27.88
N THR A 103 -13.18 -13.30 -26.63
CA THR A 103 -14.42 -12.60 -26.31
C THR A 103 -14.15 -11.24 -25.68
N PRO A 104 -15.03 -10.24 -25.89
CA PRO A 104 -14.91 -8.95 -25.20
C PRO A 104 -14.86 -9.08 -23.67
N ASN A 105 -15.56 -10.06 -23.09
CA ASN A 105 -15.57 -10.30 -21.65
C ASN A 105 -14.20 -10.73 -21.11
N GLN A 106 -13.43 -11.51 -21.89
CA GLN A 106 -12.07 -11.88 -21.51
C GLN A 106 -11.17 -10.64 -21.48
N ALA A 107 -11.24 -9.79 -22.51
CA ALA A 107 -10.47 -8.55 -22.55
C ALA A 107 -10.85 -7.60 -21.41
N LEU A 108 -12.15 -7.40 -21.16
CA LEU A 108 -12.65 -6.56 -20.07
C LEU A 108 -12.23 -7.09 -18.69
N LEU A 109 -12.23 -8.42 -18.49
CA LEU A 109 -11.73 -9.02 -17.25
C LEU A 109 -10.25 -8.72 -17.04
N LEU A 110 -9.41 -8.91 -18.07
CA LEU A 110 -7.99 -8.65 -17.95
C LEU A 110 -7.70 -7.16 -17.69
N MET A 111 -8.43 -6.26 -18.35
CA MET A 111 -8.27 -4.81 -18.19
C MET A 111 -8.74 -4.25 -16.84
N ASN A 112 -9.75 -4.87 -16.21
CA ASN A 112 -10.41 -4.29 -15.02
C ASN A 112 -10.25 -5.13 -13.74
N SER A 113 -9.60 -6.30 -13.81
CA SER A 113 -9.47 -7.12 -12.61
C SER A 113 -8.42 -6.55 -11.65
N ASP A 114 -8.78 -6.44 -10.37
CA ASP A 114 -7.86 -6.06 -9.29
C ASP A 114 -6.57 -6.88 -9.29
N SER A 115 -6.67 -8.16 -9.70
CA SER A 115 -5.53 -9.07 -9.80
C SER A 115 -4.54 -8.64 -10.88
N LEU A 116 -5.00 -8.19 -12.04
CA LEU A 116 -4.12 -7.71 -13.11
C LEU A 116 -3.55 -6.33 -12.82
N ILE A 117 -4.32 -5.44 -12.20
CA ILE A 117 -3.83 -4.13 -11.74
C ILE A 117 -2.67 -4.33 -10.74
N LYS A 118 -2.85 -5.19 -9.73
CA LYS A 118 -1.79 -5.54 -8.77
C LYS A 118 -0.56 -6.16 -9.44
N ARG A 119 -0.75 -6.92 -10.53
CA ARG A 119 0.35 -7.49 -11.30
C ARG A 119 1.10 -6.45 -12.11
N ALA A 120 0.41 -5.45 -12.65
CA ALA A 120 1.05 -4.33 -13.32
C ALA A 120 1.94 -3.54 -12.34
N GLU A 121 1.45 -3.27 -11.13
CA GLU A 121 2.27 -2.67 -10.07
C GLU A 121 3.47 -3.54 -9.69
N ALA A 122 3.26 -4.86 -9.54
CA ALA A 122 4.34 -5.80 -9.22
C ALA A 122 5.41 -5.85 -10.33
N LEU A 123 5.00 -5.79 -11.61
CA LEU A 123 5.90 -5.72 -12.75
C LEU A 123 6.70 -4.41 -12.73
N ALA A 124 6.04 -3.27 -12.52
CA ALA A 124 6.72 -1.98 -12.41
C ALA A 124 7.73 -1.96 -11.24
N ARG A 125 7.37 -2.52 -10.08
CA ARG A 125 8.28 -2.66 -8.92
C ARG A 125 9.50 -3.49 -9.27
N ARG A 126 9.29 -4.60 -9.98
CA ARG A 126 10.38 -5.46 -10.43
C ARG A 126 11.31 -4.71 -11.37
N ILE A 127 10.77 -3.97 -12.33
CA ILE A 127 11.57 -3.20 -13.30
C ILE A 127 12.40 -2.13 -12.58
N ASP A 128 11.80 -1.36 -11.68
CA ASP A 128 12.50 -0.32 -10.91
C ASP A 128 13.61 -0.89 -10.03
N LYS A 129 13.40 -2.10 -9.49
CA LYS A 129 14.40 -2.82 -8.69
C LYS A 129 15.55 -3.38 -9.54
N GLU A 130 15.25 -3.92 -10.73
CA GLU A 130 16.24 -4.59 -11.59
C GLU A 130 17.02 -3.62 -12.48
N VAL A 131 16.45 -2.46 -12.82
CA VAL A 131 17.05 -1.48 -13.74
C VAL A 131 16.98 -0.07 -13.18
N SER A 132 18.14 0.50 -12.87
CA SER A 132 18.31 1.94 -12.63
C SER A 132 18.68 2.65 -13.94
N GLY A 133 18.07 3.81 -14.22
CA GLY A 133 18.40 4.58 -15.43
C GLY A 133 17.21 5.31 -16.05
N PRO A 134 17.38 5.83 -17.29
CA PRO A 134 16.34 6.55 -18.01
C PRO A 134 15.16 5.63 -18.37
N ILE A 135 14.02 6.25 -18.71
CA ILE A 135 12.77 5.54 -18.98
C ILE A 135 12.92 4.49 -20.09
N ASP A 136 13.67 4.80 -21.15
CA ASP A 136 13.93 3.89 -22.26
C ASP A 136 14.55 2.57 -21.81
N SER A 137 15.48 2.60 -20.84
CA SER A 137 16.12 1.40 -20.31
C SER A 137 15.11 0.51 -19.58
N LYS A 138 14.18 1.13 -18.85
CA LYS A 138 13.10 0.41 -18.15
C LYS A 138 12.09 -0.18 -19.14
N ILE A 139 11.71 0.55 -20.18
CA ILE A 139 10.81 0.07 -21.25
C ILE A 139 11.43 -1.13 -21.97
N ARG A 140 12.71 -1.04 -22.37
CA ARG A 140 13.42 -2.16 -23.00
C ARG A 140 13.44 -3.40 -22.11
N HIS A 141 13.66 -3.21 -20.81
CA HIS A 141 13.63 -4.32 -19.86
C HIS A 141 12.25 -4.95 -19.74
N ALA A 142 11.19 -4.15 -19.68
CA ALA A 142 9.81 -4.63 -19.68
C ALA A 142 9.50 -5.50 -20.92
N CYS A 143 9.88 -5.04 -22.11
CA CYS A 143 9.72 -5.80 -23.35
C CYS A 143 10.50 -7.12 -23.34
N ARG A 144 11.73 -7.15 -22.79
CA ARG A 144 12.49 -8.41 -22.67
C ARG A 144 11.84 -9.39 -21.70
N LEU A 145 11.29 -8.90 -20.58
CA LEU A 145 10.60 -9.74 -19.60
C LEU A 145 9.31 -10.35 -20.17
N LEU A 146 8.58 -9.60 -21.00
CA LEU A 146 7.27 -10.00 -21.52
C LEU A 146 7.35 -10.72 -22.86
N PHE A 147 8.16 -10.22 -23.79
CA PHE A 147 8.22 -10.68 -25.19
C PHE A 147 9.52 -11.40 -25.53
N GLY A 148 10.51 -11.41 -24.63
CA GLY A 148 11.81 -12.05 -24.88
C GLY A 148 12.70 -11.33 -25.89
N ARG A 149 12.34 -10.10 -26.30
CA ARG A 149 13.07 -9.27 -27.27
C ARG A 149 13.11 -7.81 -26.84
N ASP A 150 14.03 -7.06 -27.44
CA ASP A 150 14.01 -5.59 -27.37
C ASP A 150 12.88 -5.02 -28.26
N PRO A 151 12.28 -3.88 -27.88
CA PRO A 151 11.37 -3.16 -28.75
C PRO A 151 12.14 -2.59 -29.94
N ASP A 152 11.47 -2.53 -31.09
CA ASP A 152 11.99 -1.80 -32.23
C ASP A 152 11.97 -0.28 -31.98
N ARG A 153 12.50 0.50 -32.94
CA ARG A 153 12.60 1.96 -32.79
C ARG A 153 11.22 2.62 -32.67
N THR A 154 10.25 2.17 -33.46
CA THR A 154 8.90 2.73 -33.50
C THR A 154 8.14 2.38 -32.23
N GLU A 155 8.24 1.12 -31.78
CA GLU A 155 7.68 0.64 -30.51
C GLU A 155 8.25 1.44 -29.35
N LEU A 156 9.57 1.62 -29.28
CA LEU A 156 10.18 2.40 -28.20
C LEU A 156 9.71 3.85 -28.20
N GLU A 157 9.63 4.50 -29.36
CA GLU A 157 9.12 5.87 -29.50
C GLU A 157 7.68 5.98 -28.99
N LEU A 158 6.80 5.03 -29.34
CA LEU A 158 5.40 4.99 -28.90
C LEU A 158 5.26 4.76 -27.39
N LEU A 159 5.97 3.78 -26.83
CA LEU A 159 5.91 3.43 -25.41
C LEU A 159 6.48 4.57 -24.55
N THR A 160 7.54 5.23 -25.02
CA THR A 160 8.15 6.38 -24.33
C THR A 160 7.19 7.58 -24.34
N ALA A 161 6.56 7.86 -25.49
CA ALA A 161 5.55 8.91 -25.59
C ALA A 161 4.34 8.64 -24.67
N PHE A 162 3.90 7.38 -24.55
CA PHE A 162 2.83 6.99 -23.64
C PHE A 162 3.17 7.33 -22.18
N VAL A 163 4.35 6.93 -21.71
CA VAL A 163 4.77 7.23 -20.33
C VAL A 163 4.87 8.72 -20.08
N HIS A 164 5.46 9.48 -21.00
CA HIS A 164 5.58 10.94 -20.86
C HIS A 164 4.22 11.63 -20.78
N LYS A 165 3.26 11.21 -21.61
CA LYS A 165 1.89 11.76 -21.61
C LYS A 165 1.18 11.49 -20.28
N ASN A 166 1.27 10.27 -19.76
CA ASN A 166 0.57 9.91 -18.52
C ASN A 166 1.30 10.41 -17.26
N SER A 167 2.60 10.70 -17.35
CA SER A 167 3.35 11.33 -16.26
C SER A 167 2.88 12.77 -16.00
N THR A 168 2.32 13.45 -17.00
CA THR A 168 1.78 14.83 -16.85
C THR A 168 0.33 14.88 -16.37
N ASP A 169 -0.43 13.81 -16.53
CA ASP A 169 -1.84 13.69 -16.08
C ASP A 169 -1.99 13.03 -14.70
N THR A 170 -0.87 12.65 -14.06
CA THR A 170 -0.90 12.12 -12.70
C THR A 170 -1.08 13.27 -11.72
N SER A 171 -2.32 13.69 -11.48
CA SER A 171 -2.64 14.37 -10.23
C SER A 171 -2.25 13.40 -9.09
N PRO A 172 -1.33 13.76 -8.17
CA PRO A 172 -1.13 12.97 -6.97
C PRO A 172 -2.49 12.79 -6.30
N SER A 173 -2.75 11.65 -5.65
CA SER A 173 -3.91 11.47 -4.77
C SER A 173 -4.10 12.76 -3.97
N GLU A 174 -5.08 13.59 -4.33
CA GLU A 174 -5.18 14.95 -3.79
C GLU A 174 -5.37 14.78 -2.29
N ILE A 175 -4.36 15.17 -1.51
CA ILE A 175 -4.46 15.12 -0.07
C ILE A 175 -5.51 16.15 0.33
N LEU A 176 -6.70 15.64 0.63
CA LEU A 176 -7.88 16.46 0.83
C LEU A 176 -7.84 17.07 2.22
N LEU A 177 -7.41 18.33 2.28
CA LEU A 177 -7.60 19.16 3.46
C LEU A 177 -9.04 19.63 3.53
N THR A 178 -9.73 19.24 4.60
CA THR A 178 -11.12 19.60 4.83
C THR A 178 -11.26 20.27 6.19
N LYS A 179 -12.27 21.15 6.31
CA LYS A 179 -12.61 21.73 7.61
C LYS A 179 -13.04 20.62 8.57
N ILE A 180 -12.48 20.60 9.78
CA ILE A 180 -12.97 19.71 10.84
C ILE A 180 -14.27 20.32 11.40
N PRO A 181 -15.39 19.57 11.38
CA PRO A 181 -16.68 20.01 11.93
C PRO A 181 -16.53 20.56 13.36
N ASP A 182 -17.33 21.58 13.67
CA ASP A 182 -17.36 22.24 15.00
C ASP A 182 -16.04 22.88 15.47
N THR A 183 -15.06 23.02 14.57
CA THR A 183 -13.81 23.73 14.84
C THR A 183 -13.50 24.78 13.77
N THR A 184 -12.48 25.61 14.02
CA THR A 184 -11.90 26.50 13.01
C THR A 184 -10.75 25.87 12.23
N LEU A 185 -10.40 24.61 12.53
CA LEU A 185 -9.24 23.93 11.99
C LEU A 185 -9.57 23.23 10.67
N GLN A 186 -8.60 23.21 9.77
CA GLN A 186 -8.53 22.25 8.68
C GLN A 186 -7.74 21.01 9.10
N GLY A 187 -8.05 19.86 8.51
CA GLY A 187 -7.34 18.62 8.77
C GLY A 187 -7.29 17.74 7.54
N VAL A 188 -6.35 16.81 7.53
CA VAL A 188 -6.28 15.78 6.51
C VAL A 188 -7.36 14.73 6.78
N ALA A 189 -8.15 14.41 5.75
CA ALA A 189 -9.06 13.27 5.78
C ALA A 189 -8.29 11.99 5.43
N ILE A 190 -8.36 10.97 6.29
CA ILE A 190 -7.74 9.66 6.11
C ILE A 190 -8.78 8.61 6.47
N GLY A 191 -9.05 7.67 5.59
CA GLY A 191 -10.10 6.69 5.82
C GLY A 191 -10.30 5.67 4.72
N ASP A 192 -11.25 4.77 4.93
CA ASP A 192 -11.54 3.66 4.01
C ASP A 192 -12.16 4.11 2.68
N LYS A 193 -12.67 5.34 2.64
CA LYS A 193 -13.29 5.94 1.45
C LYS A 193 -12.45 7.05 0.83
N GLU A 194 -11.62 7.73 1.62
CA GLU A 194 -10.94 8.97 1.21
C GLU A 194 -9.59 9.08 1.93
N GLY A 195 -8.55 9.47 1.18
CA GLY A 195 -7.24 9.80 1.73
C GLY A 195 -6.41 8.61 2.21
N ASP A 196 -5.14 8.62 1.85
CA ASP A 196 -4.16 7.65 2.33
C ASP A 196 -3.51 8.15 3.62
N PRO A 197 -3.00 7.24 4.49
CA PRO A 197 -2.11 7.64 5.56
C PRO A 197 -0.93 8.44 5.00
N LEU A 198 -0.30 9.27 5.81
CA LEU A 198 0.83 10.09 5.40
C LEU A 198 2.10 9.58 6.06
N GLU A 199 3.21 9.58 5.34
CA GLU A 199 4.50 9.07 5.74
C GLU A 199 5.56 10.15 5.63
N LEU A 200 6.46 10.18 6.62
CA LEU A 200 7.69 10.93 6.56
C LEU A 200 8.85 9.96 6.32
N ALA A 201 9.45 10.05 5.13
CA ALA A 201 10.60 9.22 4.77
C ALA A 201 11.86 9.67 5.51
N ASP A 202 12.57 8.70 6.11
CA ASP A 202 13.94 8.83 6.64
C ASP A 202 14.13 9.70 7.91
N HIS A 203 13.46 9.33 9.02
CA HIS A 203 13.63 9.95 10.35
C HIS A 203 13.49 8.93 11.49
N SER A 204 14.45 8.01 11.62
CA SER A 204 14.47 6.96 12.66
C SER A 204 14.51 7.48 14.09
N ASP A 205 14.96 8.72 14.28
CA ASP A 205 15.28 9.26 15.61
C ASP A 205 14.09 10.00 16.28
N LEU A 206 12.88 9.90 15.72
CA LEU A 206 11.68 10.56 16.23
C LEU A 206 10.74 9.57 16.94
N PRO A 207 10.56 9.65 18.26
CA PRO A 207 11.27 10.46 19.24
C PRO A 207 12.54 9.78 19.76
N SER A 208 13.52 10.57 20.21
CA SER A 208 14.83 10.06 20.65
C SER A 208 14.96 9.87 22.17
N GLU A 209 14.08 10.46 22.96
CA GLU A 209 14.10 10.44 24.43
C GLU A 209 12.66 10.33 24.96
N ASP A 210 12.43 10.66 26.24
CA ASP A 210 11.10 11.00 26.74
C ASP A 210 10.34 11.86 25.74
N PHE A 211 9.04 11.62 25.56
CA PHE A 211 8.35 12.27 24.46
C PHE A 211 6.88 12.55 24.71
N THR A 212 6.40 13.56 24.00
CA THR A 212 4.99 13.96 24.00
C THR A 212 4.47 14.00 22.58
N ILE A 213 3.32 13.36 22.36
CA ILE A 213 2.56 13.42 21.11
C ILE A 213 1.26 14.14 21.36
N GLU A 214 0.93 15.08 20.48
CA GLU A 214 -0.35 15.76 20.49
C GLU A 214 -0.96 15.76 19.10
N ALA A 215 -2.28 15.65 19.03
CA ALA A 215 -3.02 15.70 17.78
C ALA A 215 -4.44 16.19 18.02
N VAL A 216 -5.03 16.83 17.01
CA VAL A 216 -6.47 16.98 16.90
C VAL A 216 -7.00 15.83 16.05
N VAL A 217 -8.02 15.14 16.55
CA VAL A 217 -8.57 13.93 15.95
C VAL A 217 -10.09 14.00 15.90
N ARG A 218 -10.69 13.57 14.80
CA ARG A 218 -12.12 13.26 14.70
C ARG A 218 -12.27 11.87 14.12
N LEU A 219 -12.73 10.94 14.94
CA LEU A 219 -12.86 9.52 14.61
C LEU A 219 -14.24 9.24 14.02
N GLU A 220 -14.33 8.69 12.81
CA GLU A 220 -15.62 8.46 12.13
C GLU A 220 -16.12 7.03 12.28
N SER A 221 -15.24 6.03 12.26
CA SER A 221 -15.62 4.63 12.43
C SER A 221 -14.58 3.77 13.15
N LEU A 222 -15.04 2.61 13.62
CA LEU A 222 -14.21 1.57 14.23
C LEU A 222 -14.13 0.34 13.32
N TYR A 223 -13.08 -0.45 13.49
CA TYR A 223 -13.05 -1.79 12.89
C TYR A 223 -14.06 -2.72 13.58
N PRO A 224 -14.64 -3.70 12.86
CA PRO A 224 -15.52 -4.72 13.44
C PRO A 224 -14.77 -5.80 14.25
N ASP A 225 -13.43 -5.69 14.33
CA ASP A 225 -12.55 -6.59 15.05
C ASP A 225 -11.78 -5.85 16.16
N ALA A 226 -10.68 -6.44 16.64
CA ALA A 226 -9.86 -5.89 17.71
C ALA A 226 -8.74 -4.97 17.19
N SER A 227 -8.75 -4.62 15.91
CA SER A 227 -7.75 -3.73 15.30
C SER A 227 -7.81 -2.33 15.91
N VAL A 228 -6.74 -1.56 15.72
CA VAL A 228 -6.58 -0.21 16.28
C VAL A 228 -6.61 0.79 15.14
N ARG A 229 -7.39 1.87 15.30
CA ARG A 229 -7.35 3.04 14.42
C ARG A 229 -6.13 3.88 14.82
N SER A 230 -5.07 3.83 14.01
CA SER A 230 -3.78 4.46 14.33
C SER A 230 -3.81 5.97 14.04
N ILE A 231 -3.47 6.81 15.02
CA ILE A 231 -3.37 8.27 14.86
C ILE A 231 -2.01 8.63 14.29
N VAL A 232 -0.95 8.13 14.92
CA VAL A 232 0.43 8.29 14.49
C VAL A 232 1.25 7.12 15.02
N SER A 233 2.22 6.64 14.24
CA SER A 233 3.09 5.55 14.64
C SER A 233 4.46 5.64 14.00
N GLN A 234 5.43 5.00 14.63
CA GLN A 234 6.72 4.66 14.03
C GLN A 234 6.93 3.15 14.18
N TRP A 235 5.99 2.37 13.63
CA TRP A 235 5.91 0.93 13.82
C TRP A 235 5.10 0.25 12.72
N ASP A 236 5.38 -1.02 12.44
CA ASP A 236 4.68 -1.79 11.40
C ASP A 236 3.52 -2.66 11.93
N GLY A 237 3.38 -2.75 13.26
CA GLY A 237 2.36 -3.55 13.92
C GLY A 237 2.79 -4.96 14.34
N THR A 238 4.05 -5.34 14.07
CA THR A 238 4.60 -6.65 14.41
C THR A 238 5.34 -6.61 15.73
N THR A 239 5.09 -7.58 16.61
CA THR A 239 5.75 -7.66 17.93
C THR A 239 7.24 -8.01 17.86
N SER A 240 7.76 -8.35 16.68
CA SER A 240 9.19 -8.62 16.44
C SER A 240 10.00 -7.37 16.16
N HIS A 241 9.36 -6.25 15.84
CA HIS A 241 10.03 -4.98 15.54
C HIS A 241 9.74 -3.98 16.65
N ILE A 242 10.79 -3.25 17.02
CA ILE A 242 10.73 -2.16 17.99
C ILE A 242 9.90 -1.02 17.41
N GLY A 243 9.23 -0.26 18.28
CA GLY A 243 8.52 0.94 17.88
C GLY A 243 7.33 1.25 18.78
N TRP A 244 6.57 2.25 18.36
CA TRP A 244 5.45 2.75 19.12
C TRP A 244 4.29 3.17 18.21
N SER A 245 3.09 3.22 18.77
CA SER A 245 1.92 3.79 18.09
C SER A 245 0.94 4.39 19.08
N LEU A 246 0.38 5.55 18.72
CA LEU A 246 -0.78 6.14 19.38
C LEU A 246 -2.03 5.83 18.54
N GLY A 247 -3.10 5.36 19.17
CA GLY A 247 -4.32 5.02 18.45
C GLY A 247 -5.52 4.79 19.34
N VAL A 248 -6.62 4.38 18.70
CA VAL A 248 -7.92 4.17 19.35
C VAL A 248 -8.39 2.73 19.12
N THR A 249 -8.86 2.07 20.17
CA THR A 249 -9.34 0.68 20.13
C THR A 249 -10.69 0.54 19.41
N SER A 250 -10.90 -0.60 18.74
CA SER A 250 -12.14 -0.90 18.01
C SER A 250 -13.08 -1.86 18.76
N GLU A 251 -14.17 -2.29 18.10
CA GLU A 251 -15.35 -2.93 18.69
C GLU A 251 -15.05 -4.17 19.54
N LYS A 252 -14.06 -4.99 19.17
CA LYS A 252 -13.74 -6.25 19.88
C LYS A 252 -12.48 -6.14 20.73
N SER A 253 -12.01 -4.93 21.03
CA SER A 253 -10.85 -4.74 21.89
C SER A 253 -11.12 -5.19 23.32
N ARG A 254 -10.15 -5.89 23.92
CA ARG A 254 -10.16 -6.24 25.35
C ARG A 254 -10.03 -5.03 26.29
N TYR A 255 -9.64 -3.88 25.75
CA TYR A 255 -9.36 -2.65 26.51
C TYR A 255 -10.50 -1.63 26.44
N THR A 256 -11.73 -2.08 26.20
CA THR A 256 -12.92 -1.26 25.92
C THR A 256 -12.83 -0.57 24.55
N PRO A 257 -13.88 -0.59 23.71
CA PRO A 257 -13.88 0.15 22.45
C PRO A 257 -13.79 1.66 22.66
N ARG A 258 -13.17 2.36 21.69
CA ARG A 258 -12.97 3.82 21.67
C ARG A 258 -11.99 4.37 22.70
N ASN A 259 -11.21 3.50 23.33
CA ASN A 259 -10.20 3.87 24.30
C ASN A 259 -8.95 4.38 23.58
N LEU A 260 -8.45 5.55 24.00
CA LEU A 260 -7.16 6.06 23.56
C LEU A 260 -6.04 5.23 24.21
N ILE A 261 -5.15 4.67 23.39
CA ILE A 261 -4.09 3.77 23.84
C ILE A 261 -2.75 4.13 23.24
N VAL A 262 -1.68 3.81 23.97
CA VAL A 262 -0.34 3.70 23.41
C VAL A 262 0.04 2.22 23.32
N GLN A 263 0.66 1.84 22.21
CA GLN A 263 1.35 0.57 22.08
C GLN A 263 2.83 0.86 21.99
N LEU A 264 3.63 0.16 22.80
CA LEU A 264 5.06 0.41 22.93
C LEU A 264 5.82 -0.92 22.94
N ILE A 265 6.87 -1.00 22.15
CA ILE A 265 7.80 -2.13 22.11
C ILE A 265 9.19 -1.59 22.40
N GLY A 266 9.82 -2.15 23.41
CA GLY A 266 11.21 -1.86 23.75
C GLY A 266 11.71 -2.76 24.86
N GLN A 267 12.82 -2.40 25.49
CA GLN A 267 13.44 -3.15 26.57
C GLN A 267 12.90 -2.68 27.93
N THR A 268 12.63 -3.64 28.82
CA THR A 268 12.29 -3.36 30.22
C THR A 268 13.55 -3.14 31.07
N GLU A 269 13.41 -2.85 32.37
CA GLU A 269 14.54 -2.74 33.31
C GLU A 269 15.45 -3.99 33.33
N SER A 270 14.91 -5.18 33.01
CA SER A 270 15.71 -6.41 32.93
C SER A 270 16.48 -6.57 31.61
N GLY A 271 16.31 -5.63 30.67
CA GLY A 271 16.85 -5.70 29.31
C GLY A 271 16.05 -6.61 28.37
N ALA A 272 14.95 -7.21 28.83
CA ALA A 272 14.11 -8.06 28.00
C ALA A 272 13.22 -7.24 27.07
N LEU A 273 13.12 -7.65 25.80
CA LEU A 273 12.18 -7.06 24.86
C LEU A 273 10.74 -7.35 25.29
N SER A 274 9.92 -6.32 25.41
CA SER A 274 8.53 -6.39 25.84
C SER A 274 7.64 -5.57 24.92
N TYR A 275 6.47 -6.14 24.60
CA TYR A 275 5.37 -5.44 23.93
C TYR A 275 4.28 -5.13 24.96
N GLU A 276 3.91 -3.86 25.03
CA GLU A 276 2.92 -3.37 25.99
C GLU A 276 1.82 -2.56 25.28
N VAL A 277 0.61 -2.69 25.81
CA VAL A 277 -0.52 -1.82 25.46
C VAL A 277 -0.93 -1.08 26.72
N ILE A 278 -0.90 0.24 26.67
CA ILE A 278 -1.11 1.18 27.77
C ILE A 278 -2.45 1.87 27.52
N PRO A 279 -3.56 1.39 28.12
CA PRO A 279 -4.88 1.97 27.91
C PRO A 279 -5.12 3.16 28.85
N SER A 280 -5.54 4.30 28.30
CA SER A 280 -5.83 5.49 29.11
C SER A 280 -7.14 5.40 29.91
N GLY A 281 -8.11 4.64 29.40
CA GLY A 281 -9.50 4.67 29.89
C GLY A 281 -10.31 5.87 29.40
N LEU A 282 -9.68 6.78 28.64
CA LEU A 282 -10.33 7.94 28.04
C LEU A 282 -10.99 7.52 26.72
N LEU A 283 -12.33 7.57 26.71
CA LEU A 283 -13.14 7.13 25.57
C LEU A 283 -13.50 8.30 24.67
N LEU A 284 -13.26 8.14 23.36
CA LEU A 284 -13.59 9.13 22.33
C LEU A 284 -14.95 8.82 21.69
N GLU A 285 -15.82 9.81 21.55
CA GLU A 285 -17.05 9.63 20.78
C GLU A 285 -16.78 9.69 19.27
N LEU A 286 -17.58 8.95 18.50
CA LEU A 286 -17.51 9.05 17.05
C LEU A 286 -18.03 10.39 16.57
N ASN A 287 -17.46 10.89 15.49
CA ASN A 287 -17.78 12.15 14.83
C ASN A 287 -17.59 13.41 15.67
N ARG A 288 -16.95 13.30 16.85
CA ARG A 288 -16.58 14.46 17.66
C ARG A 288 -15.09 14.80 17.54
N PRO A 289 -14.75 16.09 17.41
CA PRO A 289 -13.37 16.55 17.42
C PRO A 289 -12.81 16.61 18.85
N TYR A 290 -11.68 15.95 19.07
CA TYR A 290 -10.92 15.98 20.31
C TYR A 290 -9.50 16.48 20.05
N ARG A 291 -8.93 17.21 21.01
CA ARG A 291 -7.48 17.31 21.13
C ARG A 291 -6.99 16.25 22.10
N VAL A 292 -6.09 15.41 21.64
CA VAL A 292 -5.48 14.33 22.43
C VAL A 292 -4.00 14.64 22.65
N SER A 293 -3.53 14.39 23.85
CA SER A 293 -2.13 14.57 24.25
C SER A 293 -1.69 13.35 25.05
N VAL A 294 -0.52 12.80 24.72
CA VAL A 294 0.11 11.73 25.49
C VAL A 294 1.57 12.09 25.73
N SER A 295 1.95 12.18 26.99
CA SER A 295 3.31 12.45 27.47
C SER A 295 3.85 11.20 28.16
N ILE A 296 5.01 10.73 27.72
CA ILE A 296 5.64 9.47 28.16
C ILE A 296 7.02 9.81 28.71
N ASN A 297 7.18 9.64 30.02
CA ASN A 297 8.47 9.66 30.68
C ASN A 297 9.00 8.23 30.74
N ILE A 298 9.91 7.88 29.83
CA ILE A 298 10.42 6.52 29.69
C ILE A 298 11.23 6.09 30.93
N GLY A 299 11.76 7.05 31.69
CA GLY A 299 12.48 6.79 32.94
C GLY A 299 11.58 6.52 34.15
N ASP A 300 10.28 6.81 34.09
CA ASP A 300 9.35 6.67 35.22
C ASP A 300 8.37 5.51 35.01
N THR A 301 8.69 4.32 35.51
CA THR A 301 7.81 3.15 35.43
C THR A 301 6.68 3.14 36.48
N SER A 302 6.51 4.22 37.25
CA SER A 302 5.43 4.34 38.24
C SER A 302 4.09 4.68 37.60
N GLU A 303 3.03 4.80 38.40
CA GLU A 303 1.68 5.13 37.89
C GLU A 303 1.61 6.51 37.20
N THR A 304 2.64 7.35 37.29
CA THR A 304 2.72 8.66 36.61
C THR A 304 3.55 8.66 35.32
N GLY A 305 4.11 7.53 34.91
CA GLY A 305 5.00 7.43 33.75
C GLY A 305 4.39 7.87 32.43
N VAL A 306 3.10 7.63 32.24
CA VAL A 306 2.34 8.07 31.08
C VAL A 306 1.18 8.96 31.50
N LEU A 307 1.15 10.17 30.96
CA LEU A 307 0.06 11.12 31.12
C LEU A 307 -0.74 11.23 29.83
N PHE A 308 -2.03 10.94 29.90
CA PHE A 308 -3.00 11.19 28.85
C PHE A 308 -3.86 12.41 29.21
N ARG A 309 -4.13 13.27 28.22
CA ARG A 309 -5.12 14.35 28.31
C ARG A 309 -5.97 14.37 27.05
N VAL A 310 -7.28 14.51 27.22
CA VAL A 310 -8.25 14.63 26.13
C VAL A 310 -9.13 15.84 26.40
N VAL A 311 -9.25 16.73 25.42
CA VAL A 311 -10.14 17.89 25.46
C VAL A 311 -11.14 17.78 24.32
N ASP A 312 -12.42 17.79 24.66
CA ASP A 312 -13.50 17.86 23.67
C ASP A 312 -13.53 19.28 23.08
N LEU A 313 -13.30 19.42 21.78
CA LEU A 313 -13.24 20.74 21.15
C LEU A 313 -14.61 21.39 20.99
N THR A 314 -15.70 20.64 21.16
CA THR A 314 -17.08 21.15 21.11
C THR A 314 -17.55 21.65 22.47
N THR A 315 -17.26 20.91 23.55
CA THR A 315 -17.74 21.25 24.91
C THR A 315 -16.68 21.92 25.78
N GLN A 316 -15.41 21.84 25.37
CA GLN A 316 -14.23 22.23 26.16
C GLN A 316 -14.07 21.42 27.47
N GLU A 317 -14.72 20.25 27.56
CA GLU A 317 -14.55 19.33 28.69
C GLU A 317 -13.17 18.67 28.62
N GLU A 318 -12.44 18.68 29.73
CA GLU A 318 -11.12 18.09 29.84
C GLU A 318 -11.12 16.83 30.72
N ARG A 319 -10.40 15.81 30.27
CA ARG A 319 -10.22 14.55 31.00
C ARG A 319 -8.76 14.13 30.96
N THR A 320 -8.24 13.64 32.09
CA THR A 320 -6.85 13.21 32.23
C THR A 320 -6.77 11.81 32.83
N ALA A 321 -5.76 11.05 32.45
CA ALA A 321 -5.45 9.76 33.03
C ALA A 321 -3.94 9.57 33.17
N PHE A 322 -3.52 8.91 34.24
CA PHE A 322 -2.14 8.51 34.48
C PHE A 322 -2.04 6.99 34.44
N GLN A 323 -0.99 6.47 33.82
CA GLN A 323 -0.78 5.04 33.70
C GLN A 323 0.71 4.71 33.80
N LYS A 324 1.03 3.60 34.47
CA LYS A 324 2.39 3.01 34.39
C LYS A 324 2.69 2.34 33.05
N HIS A 325 3.98 2.16 32.79
CA HIS A 325 4.51 1.34 31.70
C HIS A 325 5.73 0.53 32.17
N LEU A 326 6.19 -0.41 31.33
CA LEU A 326 7.29 -1.33 31.64
C LEU A 326 8.56 -1.07 30.81
N VAL A 327 8.41 -0.47 29.62
CA VAL A 327 9.53 -0.22 28.69
C VAL A 327 10.34 0.98 29.17
N THR A 328 11.65 0.80 29.37
CA THR A 328 12.57 1.84 29.87
C THR A 328 13.68 2.21 28.87
N SER A 329 13.84 1.47 27.78
CA SER A 329 14.84 1.78 26.74
C SER A 329 14.55 1.03 25.43
N GLY A 330 15.36 1.27 24.39
CA GLY A 330 15.34 0.47 23.15
C GLY A 330 14.00 0.49 22.41
N TYR A 331 13.33 1.64 22.36
CA TYR A 331 12.06 1.86 21.66
C TYR A 331 12.21 2.62 20.34
N HIS A 332 13.43 3.03 19.97
CA HIS A 332 13.75 3.69 18.71
C HIS A 332 13.55 2.76 17.53
N SER A 333 12.79 3.22 16.54
CA SER A 333 12.39 2.44 15.39
C SER A 333 13.14 2.90 14.14
N ASP A 334 13.54 1.96 13.30
CA ASP A 334 14.09 2.23 11.96
C ASP A 334 12.98 2.45 10.92
N ARG A 335 11.72 2.42 11.34
CA ARG A 335 10.56 2.58 10.48
C ARG A 335 10.24 4.05 10.25
N PRO A 336 9.67 4.37 9.09
CA PRO A 336 9.19 5.72 8.82
C PRO A 336 8.06 6.10 9.80
N LEU A 337 7.97 7.39 10.11
CA LEU A 337 6.85 7.94 10.87
C LEU A 337 5.62 7.97 9.95
N VAL A 338 4.51 7.40 10.41
CA VAL A 338 3.25 7.36 9.67
C VAL A 338 2.13 8.01 10.47
N ILE A 339 1.49 9.02 9.88
CA ILE A 339 0.28 9.68 10.35
C ILE A 339 -0.93 8.98 9.74
N GLY A 340 -1.90 8.61 10.59
CA GLY A 340 -3.12 7.93 10.18
C GLY A 340 -2.93 6.47 9.77
N GLY A 341 -1.81 5.84 10.12
CA GLY A 341 -1.50 4.47 9.70
C GLY A 341 -0.27 3.89 10.38
N ARG A 342 0.26 2.82 9.78
CA ARG A 342 1.48 2.11 10.19
C ARG A 342 2.38 1.83 9.00
N ALA A 343 3.68 1.80 9.25
CA ALA A 343 4.66 1.55 8.21
C ALA A 343 4.42 0.18 7.56
N GLN A 344 4.42 0.13 6.22
CA GLN A 344 4.26 -1.12 5.44
C GLN A 344 2.98 -1.92 5.77
N ASN A 345 1.96 -1.28 6.35
CA ASN A 345 0.73 -1.96 6.78
C ASN A 345 -0.50 -1.14 6.40
N SER A 346 -1.09 -1.49 5.27
CA SER A 346 -2.27 -0.82 4.72
C SER A 346 -3.59 -1.15 5.43
N ARG A 347 -3.60 -2.06 6.41
CA ARG A 347 -4.85 -2.50 7.07
C ARG A 347 -5.19 -1.77 8.35
N MET A 348 -4.24 -1.12 9.01
CA MET A 348 -4.41 -0.54 10.37
C MET A 348 -4.38 0.98 10.33
N ARG A 349 -5.33 1.56 9.60
CA ARG A 349 -5.41 2.98 9.25
C ARG A 349 -6.40 3.73 10.14
N TRP A 350 -6.24 5.05 10.21
CA TRP A 350 -7.26 5.95 10.73
C TRP A 350 -8.50 5.93 9.84
N ASP A 351 -9.63 6.39 10.39
CA ASP A 351 -10.83 6.69 9.61
C ASP A 351 -11.50 7.94 10.20
N GLY A 352 -11.32 9.06 9.51
CA GLY A 352 -11.80 10.39 9.89
C GLY A 352 -10.76 11.48 9.58
N GLN A 353 -10.68 12.50 10.44
CA GLN A 353 -9.82 13.66 10.21
C GLN A 353 -8.73 13.77 11.28
N LEU A 354 -7.53 14.18 10.86
CA LEU A 354 -6.39 14.49 11.73
C LEU A 354 -5.88 15.90 11.45
N ALA A 355 -5.50 16.63 12.50
CA ALA A 355 -4.91 17.96 12.40
C ALA A 355 -3.93 18.26 13.54
N ASP A 356 -3.13 19.31 13.39
CA ASP A 356 -2.27 19.87 14.45
C ASP A 356 -1.43 18.81 15.19
N ILE A 357 -0.73 17.98 14.42
CA ILE A 357 0.08 16.87 14.95
C ILE A 357 1.44 17.41 15.40
N ARG A 358 1.81 17.13 16.64
CA ARG A 358 3.06 17.58 17.26
C ARG A 358 3.78 16.42 17.92
N ILE A 359 5.09 16.37 17.75
CA ILE A 359 5.99 15.44 18.44
C ILE A 359 7.06 16.27 19.14
N THR A 360 7.23 16.07 20.45
CA THR A 360 8.21 16.76 21.29
C THR A 360 9.08 15.73 21.99
N ASN A 361 10.41 15.85 21.94
CA ASN A 361 11.35 14.95 22.66
C ASN A 361 11.52 15.33 24.13
N THR A 362 10.40 15.58 24.81
CA THR A 362 10.37 15.71 26.26
C THR A 362 9.01 15.24 26.76
N ALA A 363 8.97 14.61 27.93
CA ALA A 363 7.72 14.36 28.66
C ALA A 363 7.20 15.68 29.24
N LEU A 364 6.24 16.31 28.56
CA LEU A 364 5.65 17.57 29.01
C LEU A 364 4.74 17.33 30.23
N PRO A 365 4.80 18.20 31.25
CA PRO A 365 3.86 18.17 32.37
C PRO A 365 2.47 18.65 31.96
N LEU A 366 1.46 18.35 32.79
CA LEU A 366 0.04 18.57 32.50
C LEU A 366 -0.29 20.02 32.11
N ASP A 367 0.32 21.00 32.79
CA ASP A 367 0.13 22.43 32.59
C ASP A 367 0.73 22.95 31.27
N GLN A 368 1.62 22.19 30.64
CA GLN A 368 2.21 22.52 29.34
C GLN A 368 1.56 21.80 28.15
N LEU A 369 0.73 20.79 28.41
CA LEU A 369 -0.06 20.14 27.36
C LEU A 369 -1.09 21.12 26.78
N ILE A 370 -1.36 21.01 25.47
CA ILE A 370 -2.44 21.71 24.76
C ILE A 370 -2.21 23.22 24.55
N LEU A 371 -1.19 23.80 25.18
CA LEU A 371 -0.83 25.21 24.98
C LEU A 371 -0.46 25.49 23.51
N PRO A 372 -0.76 26.70 22.99
CA PRO A 372 -0.19 27.19 21.75
C PRO A 372 1.34 27.14 21.78
N VAL A 373 1.99 26.86 20.65
CA VAL A 373 3.47 26.75 20.59
C VAL A 373 4.15 28.03 21.09
N SER A 374 3.55 29.20 20.87
CA SER A 374 4.05 30.51 21.34
C SER A 374 4.08 30.66 22.87
N GLU A 375 3.31 29.86 23.60
CA GLU A 375 3.16 29.95 25.06
C GLU A 375 3.90 28.82 25.79
N ARG A 376 4.60 27.95 25.05
CA ARG A 376 5.32 26.81 25.62
C ARG A 376 6.74 27.16 26.01
N SER A 377 7.24 26.43 27.01
CA SER A 377 8.66 26.45 27.37
C SER A 377 9.53 25.64 26.40
N THR A 378 8.93 24.70 25.67
CA THR A 378 9.60 23.73 24.79
C THR A 378 8.98 23.73 23.40
N VAL A 379 9.85 23.75 22.38
CA VAL A 379 9.44 23.73 20.97
C VAL A 379 9.28 22.27 20.52
N PRO A 380 8.19 21.92 19.80
CA PRO A 380 8.07 20.59 19.20
C PRO A 380 9.22 20.30 18.24
N GLN A 381 9.65 19.04 18.16
CA GLN A 381 10.63 18.61 17.17
C GLN A 381 9.98 18.49 15.78
N ALA A 382 8.69 18.16 15.71
CA ALA A 382 7.92 18.17 14.48
C ALA A 382 6.53 18.75 14.74
N HIS A 383 6.02 19.58 13.81
CA HIS A 383 4.68 20.15 13.88
C HIS A 383 4.02 20.27 12.51
N TRP A 384 3.02 19.42 12.24
CA TRP A 384 2.17 19.51 11.05
C TRP A 384 0.84 20.16 11.41
N SER A 385 0.70 21.44 11.09
CA SER A 385 -0.51 22.22 11.40
C SER A 385 -1.68 21.93 10.46
N PHE A 386 -1.40 21.61 9.20
CA PHE A 386 -2.36 21.50 8.10
C PHE A 386 -3.21 22.77 7.86
N GLN A 387 -2.76 23.94 8.35
CA GLN A 387 -3.44 25.22 8.13
C GLN A 387 -2.77 26.09 7.06
N ASP A 388 -1.53 25.76 6.67
CA ASP A 388 -0.80 26.46 5.62
C ASP A 388 -1.26 25.97 4.25
N ALA A 389 -1.98 26.82 3.51
CA ALA A 389 -2.50 26.48 2.19
C ALA A 389 -1.40 26.35 1.12
N ASP A 390 -0.24 27.01 1.31
CA ASP A 390 0.86 26.99 0.35
C ASP A 390 1.74 25.75 0.53
N ARG A 391 1.86 25.24 1.77
CA ARG A 391 2.66 24.06 2.12
C ARG A 391 1.96 23.14 3.13
N PRO A 392 0.83 22.53 2.76
CA PRO A 392 -0.07 21.86 3.70
C PRO A 392 0.51 20.65 4.44
N LEU A 393 1.56 20.05 3.91
CA LEU A 393 2.17 18.81 4.39
C LEU A 393 3.58 19.00 4.93
N THR A 394 4.09 20.21 4.86
CA THR A 394 5.40 20.57 5.35
C THR A 394 5.26 20.95 6.82
N ASP A 395 6.16 20.41 7.65
CA ASP A 395 6.17 20.74 9.06
C ASP A 395 6.66 22.18 9.29
N ASN A 396 6.18 22.80 10.36
CA ASN A 396 6.46 24.19 10.69
C ASN A 396 7.84 24.40 11.35
N VAL A 397 8.57 23.34 11.69
CA VAL A 397 9.84 23.41 12.44
C VAL A 397 11.05 23.22 11.51
N HIS A 398 11.07 22.16 10.71
CA HIS A 398 12.24 21.77 9.92
C HIS A 398 12.03 21.77 8.39
N GLY A 399 10.80 21.94 7.91
CA GLY A 399 10.47 21.83 6.49
C GLY A 399 10.30 20.38 6.00
N TRP A 400 10.15 19.43 6.91
CA TRP A 400 9.90 18.01 6.65
C TRP A 400 8.51 17.81 6.05
N THR A 401 8.47 17.26 4.85
CA THR A 401 7.25 17.16 4.06
C THR A 401 6.74 15.73 4.06
N LEU A 402 5.48 15.55 4.43
CA LEU A 402 4.78 14.28 4.37
C LEU A 402 4.39 13.93 2.93
N SER A 403 4.38 12.64 2.62
CA SER A 403 3.85 12.07 1.38
C SER A 403 2.86 10.95 1.69
N PRO A 404 1.94 10.56 0.79
CA PRO A 404 1.10 9.39 1.03
C PRO A 404 1.93 8.13 1.38
N ALA A 405 1.52 7.41 2.43
CA ALA A 405 2.22 6.27 3.00
C ALA A 405 2.05 5.04 2.12
N GLY A 406 3.16 4.33 1.88
CA GLY A 406 3.16 3.26 0.88
C GLY A 406 2.87 3.75 -0.55
N ALA A 407 2.94 5.07 -0.81
CA ALA A 407 3.31 5.54 -2.14
C ALA A 407 4.72 5.01 -2.39
N ASP A 408 4.79 3.80 -2.93
CA ASP A 408 5.93 3.42 -3.72
C ASP A 408 6.16 4.60 -4.68
N ASN A 409 7.39 5.12 -4.78
CA ASN A 409 7.80 6.04 -5.85
C ASN A 409 7.72 5.36 -7.25
N LEU A 410 6.86 4.36 -7.40
CA LEU A 410 6.42 3.79 -8.65
C LEU A 410 5.82 4.90 -9.46
N ASN A 411 6.44 5.16 -10.60
CA ASN A 411 5.87 6.07 -11.58
C ASN A 411 4.51 5.49 -12.03
N PRO A 412 3.36 6.16 -11.77
CA PRO A 412 2.05 5.63 -12.14
C PRO A 412 1.93 5.39 -13.65
N ALA A 413 2.55 6.24 -14.47
CA ALA A 413 2.61 6.03 -15.91
C ALA A 413 3.39 4.75 -16.30
N MET A 414 4.35 4.30 -15.48
CA MET A 414 5.01 3.00 -15.66
C MET A 414 4.08 1.85 -15.28
N VAL A 415 3.26 2.01 -14.23
CA VAL A 415 2.25 1.01 -13.84
C VAL A 415 1.22 0.86 -14.96
N ASP A 416 0.73 1.97 -15.52
CA ASP A 416 -0.18 1.97 -16.67
C ASP A 416 0.46 1.29 -17.88
N LEU A 417 1.72 1.58 -18.17
CA LEU A 417 2.44 0.94 -19.27
C LEU A 417 2.53 -0.57 -19.05
N CYS A 418 2.92 -1.01 -17.85
CA CYS A 418 2.97 -2.42 -17.49
C CYS A 418 1.60 -3.09 -17.65
N HIS A 419 0.52 -2.40 -17.28
CA HIS A 419 -0.83 -2.89 -17.44
C HIS A 419 -1.21 -3.06 -18.92
N VAL A 420 -0.89 -2.08 -19.77
CA VAL A 420 -1.09 -2.17 -21.23
C VAL A 420 -0.31 -3.35 -21.82
N LEU A 421 0.96 -3.49 -21.47
CA LEU A 421 1.82 -4.56 -22.01
C LEU A 421 1.35 -5.96 -21.57
N LEU A 422 0.90 -6.12 -20.31
CA LEU A 422 0.32 -7.36 -19.80
C LEU A 422 -0.98 -7.76 -20.51
N ASN A 423 -1.68 -6.80 -21.10
CA ASN A 423 -2.92 -7.01 -21.86
C ASN A 423 -2.68 -7.06 -23.38
N SER A 424 -1.43 -7.00 -23.85
CA SER A 424 -1.12 -6.98 -25.28
C SER A 424 -1.33 -8.34 -25.95
N ASN A 425 -1.70 -8.31 -27.24
CA ASN A 425 -1.84 -9.53 -28.03
C ASN A 425 -0.51 -10.29 -28.15
N GLU A 426 0.62 -9.59 -28.23
CA GLU A 426 1.95 -10.22 -28.32
C GLU A 426 2.29 -11.06 -27.09
N LEU A 427 1.75 -10.71 -25.91
CA LEU A 427 1.93 -11.55 -24.72
C LEU A 427 1.04 -12.80 -24.73
N LEU A 428 -0.18 -12.68 -25.26
CA LEU A 428 -1.21 -13.72 -25.17
C LEU A 428 -1.20 -14.68 -26.36
N TYR A 429 -0.65 -14.27 -27.50
CA TYR A 429 -0.57 -15.02 -28.75
C TYR A 429 0.88 -15.12 -29.19
N ILE A 430 1.34 -16.34 -29.42
CA ILE A 430 2.70 -16.64 -29.88
C ILE A 430 2.66 -17.19 -31.31
N ASP A 431 3.68 -16.90 -32.11
CA ASP A 431 3.88 -17.43 -33.47
C ASP A 431 5.08 -18.38 -33.58
#